data_AF-A0A8T5THP6-F1
#
_entry.id   AF-A0A8T5THP6-F1
#
_cell.length_a   1.000
_cell.length_b   1.000
_cell.length_c   1.000
_cell.angle_alpha   90.00
_cell.angle_beta   90.00
_cell.angle_gamma   90.00
#
_symmetry.space_group_name_H-M   'P 1'
#
loop_
_entity.id
_entity.type
_entity.pdbx_description
1 polymer ?
#
loop_
_entity_poly.entity_id
_entity_poly.type
_entity_poly.pdbx_seq_one_letter_code
_entity_poly.pdbx_strand_id
1 'polypeptide(L)'
;MPLSVILAILGVIASLLMTIVCQKRKDLRLILIAYINTTIGVVISAVNDIFTPDGIGHEISRIFFILGSILLFTSIFKEYFQTFHKGDRILFRGVSKMIGGVIITSNLIFTISLEILIISFCLVSAFMSFRLAIKKKAFTNAFLGISLSTVFSALLLTIIESLGVNEMRLYALGMDIIFFNMLLVTAIITLLEQKLKITETDKIYLKDKYSHELGNILHTISLSYELIKIEDQEDNLYEELDELIKKKISEASDLVKFIRSL
;
A
#
# COMPACT_ATOMS: atom_id res chain seq x y z
N MET A 1 -8.69 30.89 4.57
CA MET A 1 -8.30 30.02 3.44
C MET A 1 -9.50 29.12 3.16
N PRO A 2 -9.99 29.03 1.91
CA PRO A 2 -11.09 28.12 1.61
C PRO A 2 -10.67 26.70 1.96
N LEU A 3 -11.56 25.94 2.60
CA LEU A 3 -11.26 24.58 3.03
C LEU A 3 -10.83 23.68 1.86
N SER A 4 -11.40 23.90 0.67
CA SER A 4 -11.03 23.22 -0.56
C SER A 4 -9.54 23.35 -0.91
N VAL A 5 -8.90 24.46 -0.52
CA VAL A 5 -7.45 24.63 -0.71
C VAL A 5 -6.65 23.75 0.24
N ILE A 6 -7.10 23.57 1.48
CA ILE A 6 -6.47 22.66 2.44
C ILE A 6 -6.57 21.22 1.92
N LEU A 7 -7.74 20.83 1.41
CA LEU A 7 -7.94 19.51 0.78
C LEU A 7 -7.04 19.32 -0.43
N ALA A 8 -6.87 20.37 -1.26
CA ALA A 8 -5.99 20.33 -2.42
C ALA A 8 -4.53 20.11 -2.00
N ILE A 9 -4.05 20.83 -0.98
CA ILE A 9 -2.70 20.65 -0.43
C ILE A 9 -2.51 19.23 0.08
N LEU A 10 -3.45 18.71 0.86
CA LEU A 10 -3.40 17.33 1.38
C LEU A 10 -3.37 16.30 0.23
N GLY A 11 -4.22 16.48 -0.79
CA GLY A 11 -4.26 15.61 -1.97
C GLY A 11 -2.94 15.61 -2.75
N VAL A 12 -2.34 16.79 -2.96
CA VAL A 12 -1.03 16.92 -3.63
C VAL A 12 0.06 16.21 -2.84
N ILE A 13 0.13 16.40 -1.52
CA ILE A 13 1.13 15.72 -0.67
C ILE A 13 0.91 14.21 -0.72
N ALA A 14 -0.33 13.73 -0.60
CA ALA A 14 -0.66 12.31 -0.65
C ALA A 14 -0.25 11.68 -2.00
N SER A 15 -0.52 12.35 -3.12
CA SER A 15 -0.14 11.90 -4.47
C SER A 15 1.38 11.89 -4.68
N LEU A 16 2.10 12.89 -4.18
CA LEU A 16 3.57 12.92 -4.23
C LEU A 16 4.18 11.75 -3.44
N LEU A 17 3.72 11.51 -2.21
CA LEU A 17 4.18 10.38 -1.42
C LEU A 17 3.85 9.04 -2.09
N MET A 18 2.65 8.89 -2.64
CA MET A 18 2.25 7.68 -3.36
C MET A 18 3.06 7.48 -4.65
N THR A 19 3.52 8.56 -5.28
CA THR A 19 4.43 8.50 -6.43
C THR A 19 5.77 7.89 -6.03
N ILE A 20 6.34 8.33 -4.90
CA ILE A 20 7.59 7.79 -4.34
C ILE A 20 7.45 6.29 -4.04
N VAL A 21 6.32 5.88 -3.44
CA VAL A 21 6.01 4.46 -3.19
C VAL A 21 6.04 3.65 -4.49
N CYS A 22 5.37 4.15 -5.52
CA CYS A 22 5.18 3.42 -6.79
C CYS A 22 6.45 3.29 -7.63
N GLN A 23 7.48 4.11 -7.39
CA GLN A 23 8.79 3.93 -8.03
C GLN A 23 9.38 2.55 -7.71
N LYS A 24 9.17 2.07 -6.47
CA LYS A 24 9.69 0.78 -6.01
C LYS A 24 8.63 -0.33 -6.04
N ARG A 25 7.35 -0.02 -5.83
CA ARG A 25 6.22 -0.98 -5.85
C ARG A 25 5.33 -0.78 -7.09
N LYS A 26 5.62 -1.52 -8.17
CA LYS A 26 4.90 -1.40 -9.47
C LYS A 26 3.46 -1.90 -9.42
N ASP A 27 3.12 -2.73 -8.44
CA ASP A 27 1.77 -3.26 -8.19
C ASP A 27 0.75 -2.16 -7.86
N LEU A 28 1.20 -1.06 -7.24
CA LEU A 28 0.34 0.03 -6.78
C LEU A 28 0.11 1.13 -7.83
N ARG A 29 0.61 0.97 -9.07
CA ARG A 29 0.52 2.00 -10.12
C ARG A 29 -0.91 2.43 -10.44
N LEU A 30 -1.87 1.51 -10.43
CA LEU A 30 -3.27 1.85 -10.69
C LEU A 30 -3.86 2.71 -9.56
N ILE A 31 -3.49 2.43 -8.31
CA ILE A 31 -3.87 3.24 -7.15
C ILE A 31 -3.27 4.64 -7.26
N LEU A 32 -2.01 4.77 -7.70
CA LEU A 32 -1.39 6.08 -7.95
C LEU A 32 -2.15 6.88 -9.02
N ILE A 33 -2.51 6.27 -10.14
CA ILE A 33 -3.27 6.97 -11.19
C ILE A 33 -4.62 7.45 -10.63
N ALA A 34 -5.23 6.67 -9.74
CA ALA A 34 -6.46 7.08 -9.08
C ALA A 34 -6.23 8.26 -8.11
N TYR A 35 -5.16 8.25 -7.31
CA TYR A 35 -4.74 9.37 -6.45
C TYR A 35 -4.49 10.66 -7.24
N ILE A 36 -3.83 10.54 -8.39
CA ILE A 36 -3.56 11.70 -9.26
C ILE A 36 -4.88 12.26 -9.80
N ASN A 37 -5.80 11.41 -10.27
CA ASN A 37 -7.11 11.87 -10.76
C ASN A 37 -7.92 12.55 -9.66
N THR A 38 -8.01 11.96 -8.47
CA THR A 38 -8.74 12.58 -7.36
C THR A 38 -8.09 13.91 -6.96
N THR A 39 -6.76 14.00 -6.95
CA THR A 39 -6.03 15.24 -6.66
C THR A 39 -6.32 16.33 -7.69
N ILE A 40 -6.29 15.99 -8.99
CA ILE A 40 -6.66 16.92 -10.06
C ILE A 40 -8.08 17.44 -9.85
N GLY A 41 -9.03 16.55 -9.51
CA GLY A 41 -10.40 16.93 -9.18
C GLY A 41 -10.47 17.97 -8.05
N VAL A 42 -9.81 17.72 -6.92
CA VAL A 42 -9.80 18.67 -5.79
C VAL A 42 -9.14 19.99 -6.16
N VAL A 43 -8.02 19.96 -6.88
CA VAL A 43 -7.31 21.18 -7.29
C VAL A 43 -8.19 22.02 -8.20
N ILE A 44 -8.87 21.40 -9.18
CA ILE A 44 -9.83 22.10 -10.04
C ILE A 44 -10.96 22.68 -9.19
N SER A 45 -11.52 21.90 -8.25
CA SER A 45 -12.58 22.41 -7.36
C SER A 45 -12.12 23.63 -6.56
N ALA A 46 -10.93 23.59 -5.97
CA ALA A 46 -10.38 24.66 -5.15
C ALA A 46 -10.08 25.92 -5.96
N VAL A 47 -9.61 25.78 -7.21
CA VAL A 47 -9.41 26.91 -8.13
C VAL A 47 -10.76 27.54 -8.48
N ASN A 48 -11.79 26.75 -8.79
CA ASN A 48 -13.11 27.29 -9.12
C ASN A 48 -13.77 28.01 -7.95
N ASP A 49 -13.66 27.49 -6.73
CA ASP A 49 -14.18 28.15 -5.52
C ASP A 49 -13.60 29.57 -5.33
N ILE A 50 -12.37 29.81 -5.81
CA ILE A 50 -11.68 31.10 -5.66
C ILE A 50 -11.98 32.05 -6.82
N PHE A 51 -11.94 31.55 -8.06
CA PHE A 51 -11.93 32.39 -9.25
C PHE A 51 -13.28 32.47 -9.97
N THR A 52 -14.07 31.39 -9.97
CA THR A 52 -15.35 31.31 -10.70
C THR A 52 -16.32 30.34 -10.01
N PRO A 53 -17.01 30.76 -8.93
CA PRO A 53 -17.86 29.90 -8.12
C PRO A 53 -19.05 29.31 -8.90
N ASP A 54 -19.57 30.04 -9.88
CA ASP A 54 -20.69 29.61 -10.74
C ASP A 54 -20.21 29.01 -12.08
N GLY A 55 -18.92 28.69 -12.20
CA GLY A 55 -18.33 28.15 -13.42
C GLY A 55 -18.51 26.65 -13.60
N ILE A 56 -18.34 26.17 -14.84
CA ILE A 56 -18.43 24.74 -15.27
C ILE A 56 -17.36 23.83 -14.59
N GLY A 57 -16.48 24.42 -13.79
CA GLY A 57 -15.35 23.71 -13.23
C GLY A 57 -15.69 22.74 -12.10
N HIS A 58 -16.84 22.90 -11.44
CA HIS A 58 -17.34 21.91 -10.49
C HIS A 58 -17.75 20.60 -11.18
N GLU A 59 -18.34 20.68 -12.37
CA GLU A 59 -18.71 19.56 -13.21
C GLU A 59 -17.45 18.83 -13.72
N ILE A 60 -16.44 19.58 -14.15
CA ILE A 60 -15.15 19.02 -14.57
C ILE A 60 -14.48 18.28 -13.41
N SER A 61 -14.46 18.88 -12.22
CA SER A 61 -13.93 18.25 -10.99
C SER A 61 -14.61 16.91 -10.70
N ARG A 62 -15.95 16.84 -10.81
CA ARG A 62 -16.71 15.60 -10.62
C ARG A 62 -16.29 14.50 -11.58
N ILE A 63 -16.01 14.81 -12.86
CA ILE A 63 -15.53 13.80 -13.83
C ILE A 63 -14.22 13.17 -13.35
N PHE A 64 -13.28 13.95 -12.83
CA PHE A 64 -12.03 13.44 -12.29
C PHE A 64 -12.23 12.57 -11.05
N PHE A 65 -13.17 12.92 -10.17
CA PHE A 65 -13.53 12.06 -9.03
C PHE A 65 -14.16 10.74 -9.45
N ILE A 66 -15.07 10.77 -10.43
CA ILE A 66 -15.70 9.55 -10.99
C ILE A 66 -14.62 8.63 -11.56
N LEU A 67 -13.73 9.18 -12.40
CA LEU A 67 -12.63 8.43 -13.00
C LEU A 67 -11.69 7.85 -11.92
N GLY A 68 -11.36 8.64 -10.90
CA GLY A 68 -10.58 8.20 -9.75
C GLY A 68 -11.22 7.01 -9.02
N SER A 69 -12.52 7.08 -8.73
CA SER A 69 -13.27 6.00 -8.07
C SER A 69 -13.30 4.72 -8.90
N ILE A 70 -13.52 4.81 -10.23
CA ILE A 70 -13.51 3.65 -11.12
C ILE A 70 -12.12 3.00 -11.16
N LEU A 71 -11.06 3.80 -11.19
CA LEU A 71 -9.68 3.31 -11.17
C LEU A 71 -9.33 2.65 -9.84
N LEU A 72 -9.74 3.24 -8.70
CA LEU A 72 -9.57 2.62 -7.38
C LEU A 72 -10.29 1.26 -7.32
N PHE A 73 -11.57 1.21 -7.72
CA PHE A 73 -12.34 -0.02 -7.78
C PHE A 73 -11.62 -1.08 -8.62
N THR A 74 -11.22 -0.72 -9.84
CA THR A 74 -10.54 -1.64 -10.77
C THR A 74 -9.22 -2.15 -10.19
N SER A 75 -8.47 -1.29 -9.50
CA SER A 75 -7.21 -1.66 -8.84
C SER A 75 -7.43 -2.67 -7.72
N ILE A 76 -8.37 -2.40 -6.81
CA ILE A 76 -8.68 -3.27 -5.67
C ILE A 76 -9.25 -4.58 -6.15
N PHE A 77 -10.18 -4.53 -7.11
CA PHE A 77 -10.76 -5.71 -7.74
C PHE A 77 -9.67 -6.59 -8.35
N LYS A 78 -8.71 -6.01 -9.05
CA LYS A 78 -7.56 -6.74 -9.60
C LYS A 78 -6.71 -7.40 -8.53
N GLU A 79 -6.37 -6.66 -7.49
CA GLU A 79 -5.59 -7.21 -6.38
C GLU A 79 -6.35 -8.33 -5.65
N TYR A 80 -7.66 -8.16 -5.48
CA TYR A 80 -8.55 -9.12 -4.85
C TYR A 80 -8.61 -10.43 -5.64
N PHE A 81 -8.89 -10.35 -6.94
CA PHE A 81 -8.97 -11.54 -7.79
C PHE A 81 -7.64 -12.28 -7.86
N GLN A 82 -6.51 -11.58 -8.02
CA GLN A 82 -5.19 -12.20 -8.02
C GLN A 82 -4.87 -12.93 -6.69
N THR A 83 -5.40 -12.45 -5.57
CA THR A 83 -5.12 -13.00 -4.25
C THR A 83 -6.01 -14.20 -3.91
N PHE A 84 -7.25 -14.22 -4.38
CA PHE A 84 -8.24 -15.25 -4.02
C PHE A 84 -8.53 -16.26 -5.14
N HIS A 85 -8.37 -15.90 -6.41
CA HIS A 85 -8.58 -16.78 -7.55
C HIS A 85 -7.25 -16.95 -8.30
N LYS A 86 -6.48 -17.98 -7.92
CA LYS A 86 -5.27 -18.42 -8.62
C LYS A 86 -5.68 -19.25 -9.85
N GLY A 87 -6.24 -18.60 -10.86
CA GLY A 87 -6.68 -19.29 -12.07
C GLY A 87 -7.43 -18.33 -12.99
N ASP A 88 -7.03 -18.32 -14.25
CA ASP A 88 -7.61 -17.59 -15.39
C ASP A 88 -7.38 -16.06 -15.47
N ARG A 89 -6.35 -15.71 -16.25
CA ARG A 89 -6.06 -14.36 -16.75
C ARG A 89 -7.14 -13.79 -17.70
N ILE A 90 -8.26 -14.50 -17.90
CA ILE A 90 -9.20 -14.28 -19.02
C ILE A 90 -10.28 -13.22 -18.70
N LEU A 91 -10.57 -12.95 -17.42
CA LEU A 91 -11.64 -12.02 -17.01
C LEU A 91 -11.33 -10.52 -17.22
N PHE A 92 -10.07 -10.13 -17.49
CA PHE A 92 -9.67 -8.72 -17.56
C PHE A 92 -10.02 -8.00 -18.87
N ARG A 93 -10.39 -8.72 -19.94
CA ARG A 93 -10.66 -8.10 -21.25
C ARG A 93 -12.06 -7.46 -21.30
N GLY A 94 -13.00 -7.93 -20.48
CA GLY A 94 -14.40 -7.43 -20.44
C GLY A 94 -14.56 -6.08 -19.74
N VAL A 95 -13.82 -5.83 -18.67
CA VAL A 95 -13.91 -4.58 -17.89
C VAL A 95 -13.45 -3.37 -18.72
N SER A 96 -12.45 -3.54 -19.59
CA SER A 96 -11.98 -2.47 -20.50
C SER A 96 -13.04 -2.01 -21.51
N LYS A 97 -13.99 -2.88 -21.89
CA LYS A 97 -15.09 -2.54 -22.81
C LYS A 97 -16.25 -1.85 -22.11
N MET A 98 -16.38 -2.00 -20.79
CA MET A 98 -17.43 -1.37 -19.98
C MET A 98 -17.08 0.08 -19.61
N ILE A 99 -15.77 0.43 -19.61
CA ILE A 99 -15.28 1.79 -19.32
C ILE A 99 -15.50 2.75 -20.50
N GLY A 100 -15.64 2.24 -21.73
CA GLY A 100 -15.79 3.07 -22.94
C GLY A 100 -17.18 3.65 -23.19
N GLY A 101 -18.18 3.36 -22.35
CA GLY A 101 -19.59 3.69 -22.61
C GLY A 101 -20.19 4.81 -21.76
N VAL A 102 -19.39 5.53 -20.96
CA VAL A 102 -19.92 6.54 -20.02
C VAL A 102 -19.44 7.92 -20.40
N ILE A 103 -19.86 8.45 -21.55
CA ILE A 103 -19.89 9.91 -21.73
C ILE A 103 -21.11 10.33 -22.58
N ILE A 104 -21.79 11.35 -22.04
CA ILE A 104 -22.72 12.30 -22.68
C ILE A 104 -24.18 11.86 -22.87
N THR A 105 -25.00 12.05 -21.83
CA THR A 105 -26.32 12.71 -21.97
C THR A 105 -26.71 13.37 -20.65
N SER A 106 -27.04 14.67 -20.71
CA SER A 106 -27.43 15.52 -19.60
C SER A 106 -28.86 15.21 -19.12
N ASN A 107 -29.02 14.73 -17.89
CA ASN A 107 -30.24 14.88 -17.10
C ASN A 107 -29.94 14.66 -15.62
N LEU A 108 -30.59 15.40 -14.72
CA LEU A 108 -30.49 15.25 -13.26
C LEU A 108 -30.64 13.80 -12.76
N ILE A 109 -31.48 13.01 -13.45
CA ILE A 109 -31.70 11.58 -13.20
C ILE A 109 -30.42 10.75 -13.44
N PHE A 110 -29.58 11.16 -14.40
CA PHE A 110 -28.30 10.52 -14.69
C PHE A 110 -27.29 10.75 -13.56
N THR A 111 -27.23 11.96 -13.00
CA THR A 111 -26.30 12.30 -11.91
C THR A 111 -26.57 11.45 -10.66
N ILE A 112 -27.85 11.34 -10.26
CA ILE A 112 -28.26 10.50 -9.12
C ILE A 112 -27.96 9.02 -9.39
N SER A 113 -28.23 8.56 -10.61
CA SER A 113 -27.96 7.17 -11.01
C SER A 113 -26.45 6.83 -10.98
N LEU A 114 -25.60 7.77 -11.38
CA LEU A 114 -24.14 7.63 -11.38
C LEU A 114 -23.59 7.67 -9.95
N GLU A 115 -24.13 8.52 -9.08
CA GLU A 115 -23.78 8.56 -7.65
C GLU A 115 -24.10 7.24 -6.95
N ILE A 116 -25.29 6.66 -7.20
CA ILE A 116 -25.67 5.33 -6.68
C ILE A 116 -24.70 4.24 -7.15
N LEU A 117 -24.28 4.29 -8.42
CA LEU A 117 -23.30 3.35 -8.97
C LEU A 117 -21.94 3.47 -8.27
N ILE A 118 -21.46 4.70 -8.02
CA ILE A 118 -20.19 4.94 -7.32
C ILE A 118 -20.29 4.48 -5.87
N ILE A 119 -21.40 4.75 -5.19
CA ILE A 119 -21.66 4.27 -3.83
C ILE A 119 -21.54 2.74 -3.76
N SER A 120 -22.12 2.03 -4.73
CA SER A 120 -21.98 0.58 -4.85
C SER A 120 -20.51 0.16 -5.02
N PHE A 121 -19.77 0.82 -5.90
CA PHE A 121 -18.35 0.56 -6.10
C PHE A 121 -17.51 0.82 -4.86
N CYS A 122 -17.75 1.92 -4.13
CA CYS A 122 -17.08 2.24 -2.88
C CYS A 122 -17.36 1.19 -1.81
N LEU A 123 -18.62 0.78 -1.64
CA LEU A 123 -19.01 -0.23 -0.65
C LEU A 123 -18.38 -1.60 -0.95
N VAL A 124 -18.47 -2.07 -2.19
CA VAL A 124 -17.87 -3.34 -2.61
C VAL A 124 -16.34 -3.28 -2.47
N SER A 125 -15.72 -2.17 -2.87
CA SER A 125 -14.27 -1.96 -2.74
C SER A 125 -13.81 -1.93 -1.29
N ALA A 126 -14.57 -1.30 -0.39
CA ALA A 126 -14.26 -1.25 1.03
C ALA A 126 -14.26 -2.67 1.61
N PHE A 127 -15.29 -3.46 1.33
CA PHE A 127 -15.37 -4.85 1.78
C PHE A 127 -14.22 -5.72 1.23
N MET A 128 -13.93 -5.59 -0.06
CA MET A 128 -12.79 -6.29 -0.69
C MET A 128 -11.45 -5.88 -0.07
N SER A 129 -11.27 -4.60 0.24
CA SER A 129 -10.05 -4.06 0.85
C SER A 129 -9.86 -4.58 2.28
N PHE A 130 -10.91 -4.61 3.09
CA PHE A 130 -10.85 -5.23 4.43
C PHE A 130 -10.50 -6.72 4.37
N ARG A 131 -11.15 -7.46 3.46
CA ARG A 131 -10.84 -8.88 3.28
C ARG A 131 -9.41 -9.11 2.79
N LEU A 132 -8.90 -8.24 1.91
CA LEU A 132 -7.50 -8.24 1.47
C LEU A 132 -6.54 -7.93 2.64
N ALA A 133 -6.89 -6.96 3.49
CA ALA A 133 -6.09 -6.59 4.65
C ALA A 133 -5.90 -7.76 5.62
N ILE A 134 -6.98 -8.49 5.93
CA ILE A 134 -6.92 -9.67 6.80
C ILE A 134 -6.03 -10.76 6.19
N LYS A 135 -6.18 -11.05 4.89
CA LYS A 135 -5.44 -12.14 4.25
C LYS A 135 -3.97 -11.84 4.01
N LYS A 136 -3.63 -10.63 3.55
CA LYS A 136 -2.23 -10.24 3.27
C LYS A 136 -1.51 -9.69 4.49
N LYS A 137 -2.22 -9.43 5.60
CA LYS A 137 -1.71 -8.70 6.77
C LYS A 137 -1.05 -7.38 6.37
N ALA A 138 -1.63 -6.71 5.36
CA ALA A 138 -1.16 -5.42 4.85
C ALA A 138 -2.07 -4.31 5.37
N PHE A 139 -1.54 -3.46 6.23
CA PHE A 139 -2.18 -2.25 6.75
C PHE A 139 -2.58 -1.31 5.61
N THR A 140 -1.80 -1.23 4.53
CA THR A 140 -2.16 -0.42 3.35
C THR A 140 -3.60 -0.68 2.90
N ASN A 141 -4.01 -1.94 2.81
CA ASN A 141 -5.35 -2.32 2.37
C ASN A 141 -6.44 -2.04 3.43
N ALA A 142 -6.07 -2.03 4.72
CA ALA A 142 -7.00 -1.65 5.78
C ALA A 142 -7.32 -0.16 5.74
N PHE A 143 -6.29 0.69 5.65
CA PHE A 143 -6.47 2.15 5.58
C PHE A 143 -7.17 2.58 4.28
N LEU A 144 -6.91 1.89 3.18
CA LEU A 144 -7.65 2.10 1.93
C LEU A 144 -9.12 1.65 2.05
N GLY A 145 -9.41 0.58 2.80
CA GLY A 145 -10.79 0.20 3.13
C GLY A 145 -11.51 1.28 3.95
N ILE A 146 -10.84 1.88 4.93
CA ILE A 146 -11.40 2.96 5.74
C ILE A 146 -11.65 4.21 4.89
N SER A 147 -10.71 4.58 4.01
CA SER A 147 -10.87 5.76 3.13
C SER A 147 -12.06 5.60 2.17
N LEU A 148 -12.31 4.38 1.67
CA LEU A 148 -13.49 4.10 0.85
C LEU A 148 -14.79 4.16 1.64
N SER A 149 -14.79 3.68 2.89
CA SER A 149 -15.94 3.83 3.78
C SER A 149 -16.25 5.30 4.07
N THR A 150 -15.22 6.15 4.20
CA THR A 150 -15.43 7.59 4.42
C THR A 150 -16.04 8.27 3.20
N VAL A 151 -15.59 7.92 1.99
CA VAL A 151 -16.19 8.45 0.74
C VAL A 151 -17.60 7.94 0.54
N PHE A 152 -17.86 6.67 0.85
CA PHE A 152 -19.22 6.11 0.83
C PHE A 152 -20.16 6.93 1.72
N SER A 153 -19.75 7.23 2.95
CA SER A 153 -20.55 8.06 3.85
C SER A 153 -20.70 9.49 3.36
N ALA A 154 -19.64 10.10 2.80
CA ALA A 154 -19.70 11.44 2.21
C ALA A 154 -20.74 11.51 1.08
N LEU A 155 -20.71 10.55 0.15
CA LEU A 155 -21.65 10.46 -0.97
C LEU A 155 -23.09 10.22 -0.51
N LEU A 156 -23.31 9.40 0.52
CA LEU A 156 -24.65 9.25 1.11
C LEU A 156 -25.17 10.57 1.68
N LEU A 157 -24.33 11.34 2.36
CA LEU A 157 -24.70 12.65 2.90
C LEU A 157 -25.01 13.65 1.77
N THR A 158 -24.26 13.62 0.67
CA THR A 158 -24.55 14.43 -0.52
C THR A 158 -25.89 14.08 -1.16
N ILE A 159 -26.27 12.79 -1.21
CA ILE A 159 -27.60 12.39 -1.67
C ILE A 159 -28.68 12.93 -0.74
N ILE A 160 -28.50 12.83 0.59
CA ILE A 160 -29.48 13.36 1.55
C ILE A 160 -29.59 14.89 1.45
N GLU A 161 -28.48 15.59 1.22
CA GLU A 161 -28.47 17.03 0.93
C GLU A 161 -29.32 17.34 -0.33
N SER A 162 -29.17 16.55 -1.40
CA SER A 162 -29.94 16.73 -2.64
C SER A 162 -31.46 16.56 -2.46
N LEU A 163 -31.89 15.87 -1.39
CA LEU A 163 -33.30 15.73 -1.00
C LEU A 163 -33.83 16.91 -0.18
N GLY A 164 -33.02 17.94 0.08
CA GLY A 164 -33.42 19.20 0.72
C GLY A 164 -32.91 19.41 2.14
N VAL A 165 -32.04 18.54 2.67
CA VAL A 165 -31.47 18.68 4.02
C VAL A 165 -30.13 19.42 3.97
N ASN A 166 -30.18 20.75 3.96
CA ASN A 166 -29.01 21.62 3.77
C ASN A 166 -27.89 21.44 4.81
N GLU A 167 -28.21 20.97 6.03
CA GLU A 167 -27.23 20.73 7.09
C GLU A 167 -26.25 19.60 6.76
N MET A 168 -26.63 18.67 5.87
CA MET A 168 -25.80 17.52 5.49
C MET A 168 -24.54 17.93 4.72
N ARG A 169 -24.53 19.11 4.11
CA ARG A 169 -23.37 19.65 3.40
C ARG A 169 -22.14 19.78 4.28
N LEU A 170 -22.33 20.26 5.52
CA LEU A 170 -21.24 20.42 6.49
C LEU A 170 -20.66 19.06 6.90
N TYR A 171 -21.51 18.06 7.09
CA TYR A 171 -21.09 16.70 7.41
C TYR A 171 -20.35 16.03 6.25
N ALA A 172 -20.85 16.18 5.01
CA ALA A 172 -20.19 15.63 3.81
C ALA A 172 -18.77 16.20 3.65
N LEU A 173 -18.64 17.51 3.83
CA LEU A 173 -17.36 18.21 3.79
C LEU A 173 -16.42 17.79 4.95
N GLY A 174 -16.95 17.50 6.14
CA GLY A 174 -16.19 16.87 7.22
C GLY A 174 -15.66 15.48 6.85
N MET A 175 -16.47 14.67 6.16
CA MET A 175 -16.07 13.34 5.67
C MET A 175 -14.98 13.43 4.59
N ASP A 176 -15.01 14.45 3.73
CA ASP A 176 -13.96 14.69 2.74
C ASP A 176 -12.61 14.98 3.40
N ILE A 177 -12.58 15.77 4.48
CA ILE A 177 -11.35 16.01 5.26
C ILE A 177 -10.79 14.68 5.79
N ILE A 178 -11.64 13.84 6.37
CA ILE A 178 -11.23 12.53 6.89
C ILE A 178 -10.70 11.66 5.75
N PHE A 179 -11.35 11.66 4.60
CA PHE A 179 -10.93 10.92 3.42
C PHE A 179 -9.52 11.29 2.95
N PHE A 180 -9.24 12.59 2.72
CA PHE A 180 -7.92 13.03 2.26
C PHE A 180 -6.82 12.74 3.28
N ASN A 181 -7.12 12.88 4.58
CA ASN A 181 -6.19 12.46 5.64
C ASN A 181 -5.93 10.95 5.60
N MET A 182 -6.95 10.13 5.39
CA MET A 182 -6.78 8.67 5.27
C MET A 182 -5.98 8.28 4.02
N LEU A 183 -6.15 8.99 2.89
CA LEU A 183 -5.30 8.78 1.71
C LEU A 183 -3.83 9.08 2.00
N LEU A 184 -3.56 10.18 2.72
CA LEU A 184 -2.22 10.56 3.16
C LEU A 184 -1.61 9.51 4.10
N VAL A 185 -2.36 9.10 5.12
CA VAL A 185 -1.95 8.05 6.07
C VAL A 185 -1.67 6.75 5.34
N THR A 186 -2.51 6.36 4.38
CA THR A 186 -2.30 5.18 3.54
C THR A 186 -0.96 5.25 2.79
N ALA A 187 -0.63 6.40 2.18
CA ALA A 187 0.65 6.56 1.48
C ALA A 187 1.86 6.44 2.43
N ILE A 188 1.78 7.04 3.62
CA ILE A 188 2.84 6.95 4.65
C ILE A 188 3.01 5.52 5.13
N ILE A 189 1.92 4.83 5.46
CA ILE A 189 1.95 3.46 5.94
C ILE A 189 2.50 2.52 4.87
N THR A 190 2.18 2.76 3.61
CA THR A 190 2.73 1.98 2.51
C THR A 190 4.26 2.13 2.41
N LEU A 191 4.81 3.33 2.65
CA LEU A 191 6.26 3.55 2.73
C LEU A 191 6.87 2.81 3.93
N LEU A 192 6.21 2.84 5.09
CA LEU A 192 6.68 2.15 6.30
C LEU A 192 6.69 0.63 6.11
N GLU A 193 5.60 0.05 5.59
CA GLU A 193 5.52 -1.37 5.25
C GLU A 193 6.64 -1.79 4.29
N GLN A 194 6.96 -0.93 3.33
CA GLN A 194 8.03 -1.19 2.40
C GLN A 194 9.39 -1.25 3.11
N LYS A 195 9.68 -0.30 4.00
CA LYS A 195 10.93 -0.32 4.79
C LYS A 195 11.00 -1.55 5.69
N LEU A 196 9.91 -1.88 6.37
CA LEU A 196 9.83 -3.04 7.26
C LEU A 196 10.14 -4.35 6.52
N LYS A 197 9.59 -4.55 5.31
CA LYS A 197 9.87 -5.74 4.50
C LYS A 197 11.33 -5.87 4.09
N ILE A 198 11.99 -4.76 3.76
CA ILE A 198 13.42 -4.75 3.43
C ILE A 198 14.22 -5.19 4.66
N THR A 199 13.97 -4.56 5.81
CA THR A 199 14.64 -4.91 7.07
C THR A 199 14.41 -6.37 7.49
N GLU A 200 13.20 -6.90 7.31
CA GLU A 200 12.90 -8.30 7.60
C GLU A 200 13.68 -9.25 6.68
N THR A 201 13.80 -8.91 5.40
CA THR A 201 14.58 -9.69 4.43
C THR A 201 16.07 -9.68 4.78
N ASP A 202 16.62 -8.51 5.11
CA ASP A 202 18.03 -8.37 5.52
C ASP A 202 18.32 -9.17 6.79
N LYS A 203 17.39 -9.17 7.76
CA LYS A 203 17.50 -9.97 8.99
C LYS A 203 17.51 -11.47 8.70
N ILE A 204 16.67 -11.95 7.78
CA ILE A 204 16.64 -13.37 7.38
C ILE A 204 17.96 -13.73 6.69
N TYR A 205 18.43 -12.90 5.76
CA TYR A 205 19.70 -13.11 5.06
C TYR A 205 20.89 -13.20 6.03
N LEU A 206 20.97 -12.28 6.99
CA LEU A 206 22.01 -12.29 8.03
C LEU A 206 21.91 -13.56 8.89
N LYS A 207 20.71 -13.95 9.32
CA LYS A 207 20.49 -15.19 10.09
C LYS A 207 20.99 -16.42 9.34
N ASP A 208 20.64 -16.55 8.05
CA ASP A 208 21.01 -17.70 7.22
C ASP A 208 22.54 -17.73 6.99
N LYS A 209 23.13 -16.58 6.68
CA LYS A 209 24.59 -16.44 6.52
C LYS A 209 25.34 -16.88 7.79
N TYR A 210 24.93 -16.37 8.95
CA TYR A 210 25.59 -16.70 10.22
C TYR A 210 25.36 -18.14 10.66
N SER A 211 24.20 -18.71 10.38
CA SER A 211 23.92 -20.12 10.65
C SER A 211 24.80 -21.02 9.79
N HIS A 212 25.05 -20.64 8.53
CA HIS A 212 25.97 -21.35 7.65
C HIS A 212 27.43 -21.24 8.12
N GLU A 213 27.90 -20.04 8.48
CA GLU A 213 29.26 -19.83 8.98
C GLU A 213 29.52 -20.57 10.30
N LEU A 214 28.57 -20.54 11.25
CA LEU A 214 28.65 -21.32 12.48
C LEU A 214 28.66 -22.83 12.21
N GLY A 215 27.85 -23.30 11.26
CA GLY A 215 27.86 -24.70 10.83
C GLY A 215 29.22 -25.15 10.30
N ASN A 216 29.85 -24.32 9.45
CA ASN A 216 31.18 -24.61 8.91
C ASN A 216 32.26 -24.65 9.99
N ILE A 217 32.20 -23.72 10.95
CA ILE A 217 33.10 -23.70 12.11
C ILE A 217 32.92 -24.97 12.93
N LEU A 218 31.67 -25.34 13.27
CA LEU A 218 31.37 -26.50 14.10
C LEU A 218 31.79 -27.81 13.43
N HIS A 219 31.57 -27.93 12.12
CA HIS A 219 32.03 -29.06 11.32
C HIS A 219 33.57 -29.15 11.31
N THR A 220 34.27 -28.03 11.16
CA THR A 220 35.74 -27.99 11.22
C THR A 220 36.25 -28.45 12.58
N ILE A 221 35.66 -27.95 13.67
CA ILE A 221 36.00 -28.37 15.03
C ILE A 221 35.72 -29.86 15.23
N SER A 222 34.59 -30.38 14.72
CA SER A 222 34.24 -31.81 14.80
C SER A 222 35.25 -32.68 14.07
N LEU A 223 35.64 -32.31 12.84
CA LEU A 223 36.67 -33.03 12.08
C LEU A 223 38.01 -33.02 12.80
N SER A 224 38.44 -31.85 13.31
CA SER A 224 39.67 -31.75 14.09
C SER A 224 39.61 -32.64 15.35
N TYR A 225 38.49 -32.68 16.06
CA TYR A 225 38.33 -33.57 17.21
C TYR A 225 38.35 -35.06 16.84
N GLU A 226 37.74 -35.44 15.71
CA GLU A 226 37.80 -36.81 15.21
C GLU A 226 39.22 -37.23 14.83
N LEU A 227 39.99 -36.35 14.19
CA LEU A 227 41.40 -36.59 13.84
C LEU A 227 42.26 -36.83 15.09
N ILE A 228 42.10 -36.00 16.13
CA ILE A 228 42.76 -36.22 17.45
C ILE A 228 42.46 -37.60 18.02
N LYS A 229 41.21 -38.07 17.87
CA LYS A 229 40.80 -39.36 18.44
C LYS A 229 41.34 -40.56 17.67
N ILE A 230 41.74 -40.38 16.40
CA ILE A 230 42.19 -41.46 15.50
C ILE A 230 43.72 -41.58 15.51
N GLU A 231 44.47 -40.51 15.74
CA GLU A 231 45.94 -40.51 15.70
C GLU A 231 46.58 -40.62 17.10
N ASP A 232 47.21 -41.78 17.34
CA ASP A 232 48.21 -41.97 18.38
C ASP A 232 49.55 -41.42 17.84
N GLN A 233 50.05 -40.34 18.45
CA GLN A 233 51.44 -39.85 18.42
C GLN A 233 51.99 -39.17 17.15
N GLU A 234 51.90 -37.84 17.12
CA GLU A 234 52.99 -36.92 16.73
C GLU A 234 52.74 -35.56 17.43
N ASP A 235 53.60 -35.17 18.38
CA ASP A 235 53.40 -33.97 19.23
C ASP A 235 53.18 -32.67 18.42
N ASN A 236 53.76 -32.59 17.21
CA ASN A 236 53.68 -31.42 16.33
C ASN A 236 52.30 -31.26 15.67
N LEU A 237 51.61 -32.37 15.38
CA LEU A 237 50.30 -32.35 14.72
C LEU A 237 49.19 -31.94 15.71
N TYR A 238 49.34 -32.33 16.97
CA TYR A 238 48.45 -31.94 18.06
C TYR A 238 48.49 -30.44 18.33
N GLU A 239 49.67 -29.84 18.28
CA GLU A 239 49.85 -28.40 18.52
C GLU A 239 49.22 -27.57 17.38
N GLU A 240 49.42 -27.98 16.12
CA GLU A 240 48.84 -27.32 14.94
C GLU A 240 47.31 -27.44 14.93
N LEU A 241 46.77 -28.57 15.38
CA LEU A 241 45.33 -28.79 15.46
C LEU A 241 44.66 -28.05 16.64
N ASP A 242 45.32 -27.99 17.80
CA ASP A 242 44.85 -27.19 18.94
C ASP A 242 44.83 -25.68 18.59
N GLU A 243 45.84 -25.19 17.86
CA GLU A 243 45.82 -23.83 17.33
C GLU A 243 44.66 -23.59 16.35
N LEU A 244 44.39 -24.56 15.46
CA LEU A 244 43.30 -24.46 14.48
C LEU A 244 41.93 -24.46 15.17
N ILE A 245 41.73 -25.29 16.18
CA ILE A 245 40.51 -25.30 17.02
C ILE A 245 40.37 -23.99 17.77
N LYS A 246 41.42 -23.50 18.44
CA LYS A 246 41.40 -22.21 19.16
C LYS A 246 41.06 -21.04 18.24
N LYS A 247 41.66 -21.01 17.04
CA LYS A 247 41.35 -20.00 16.02
C LYS A 247 39.89 -20.05 15.59
N LYS A 248 39.35 -21.25 15.33
CA LYS A 248 37.94 -21.42 14.93
C LYS A 248 36.96 -21.09 16.06
N ILE A 249 37.30 -21.39 17.31
CA ILE A 249 36.52 -20.97 18.49
C ILE A 249 36.56 -19.43 18.64
N SER A 250 37.70 -18.79 18.40
CA SER A 250 37.82 -17.33 18.41
C SER A 250 36.96 -16.70 17.32
N GLU A 251 37.03 -17.21 16.08
CA GLU A 251 36.17 -16.78 14.96
C GLU A 251 34.69 -16.92 15.31
N ALA A 252 34.28 -18.03 15.95
CA ALA A 252 32.92 -18.25 16.43
C ALA A 252 32.50 -17.23 17.50
N SER A 253 33.39 -16.96 18.46
CA SER A 253 33.17 -16.02 19.56
C SER A 253 32.97 -14.59 19.05
N ASP A 254 33.79 -14.16 18.10
CA ASP A 254 33.67 -12.83 17.47
C ASP A 254 32.40 -12.72 16.63
N LEU A 255 32.03 -13.79 15.92
CA LEU A 255 30.74 -13.91 15.23
C LEU A 255 29.55 -13.76 16.21
N VAL A 256 29.58 -14.47 17.34
CA VAL A 256 28.53 -14.38 18.36
C VAL A 256 28.47 -12.98 18.99
N LYS A 257 29.61 -12.34 19.28
CA LYS A 257 29.65 -10.96 19.78
C LYS A 257 29.06 -9.97 18.77
N PHE A 258 29.42 -10.12 17.50
CA PHE A 258 28.89 -9.28 16.43
C PHE A 258 27.36 -9.44 16.30
N ILE A 259 26.86 -10.68 16.28
CA ILE A 259 25.41 -10.98 16.27
C ILE A 259 24.69 -10.35 17.47
N ARG A 260 25.31 -10.38 18.65
CA ARG A 260 24.74 -9.80 19.88
C ARG A 260 24.71 -8.28 19.89
N SER A 261 25.48 -7.63 19.01
CA SER A 261 25.53 -6.17 18.85
C SER A 261 24.56 -5.62 17.80
N LEU A 262 23.97 -6.49 16.98
CA LEU A 262 22.90 -6.20 16.02
C LEU A 262 21.52 -6.17 16.70
#